data_AF-A0A528KC66-F1
#
_entry.id   AF-A0A528KC66-F1
#
_cell.length_a   1.000
_cell.length_b   1.000
_cell.length_c   1.000
_cell.angle_alpha   90.00
_cell.angle_beta   90.00
_cell.angle_gamma   90.00
#
_symmetry.space_group_name_H-M   'P 1'
#
loop_
_entity.id
_entity.type
_entity.pdbx_description
1 polymer ?
#
loop_
_entity_poly.entity_id
_entity_poly.type
_entity_poly.pdbx_seq_one_letter_code
_entity_poly.pdbx_strand_id
1 'polypeptide(L)'
;MKVLIVKTSSMGDVIHTFPAVEDARRNRPDVSFDWCVEEAFAGIVALHPAIATIHTVAIRRWRTSPHGPSTWREAAALRRALR
;
A
#
# COMPACT_ATOMS: atom_id res chain seq x y z
N MET A 1 -13.20 11.89 -3.53
CA MET A 1 -12.53 11.75 -2.20
C MET A 1 -11.24 10.93 -2.35
N LYS A 2 -10.18 11.15 -1.56
CA LYS A 2 -8.95 10.31 -1.60
C LYS A 2 -8.87 9.36 -0.40
N VAL A 3 -8.55 8.10 -0.64
CA VAL A 3 -8.44 7.06 0.40
C VAL A 3 -7.08 6.35 0.28
N LEU A 4 -6.38 6.22 1.40
CA LEU A 4 -5.19 5.37 1.51
C LEU A 4 -5.56 4.05 2.19
N ILE A 5 -5.36 2.94 1.49
CA ILE A 5 -5.50 1.60 2.04
C ILE A 5 -4.18 1.23 2.71
N VAL A 6 -4.20 0.97 4.02
CA VAL A 6 -3.06 0.44 4.77
C VAL A 6 -3.31 -1.03 5.05
N LYS A 7 -2.92 -1.88 4.10
CA LYS A 7 -2.99 -3.34 4.23
C LYS A 7 -1.72 -3.93 3.64
N THR A 8 -0.74 -4.12 4.52
CA THR A 8 0.65 -4.36 4.11
C THR A 8 0.98 -5.82 3.84
N SER A 9 0.35 -6.76 4.55
CA SER A 9 0.53 -8.20 4.37
C SER A 9 -0.66 -8.96 4.96
N SER A 10 -0.78 -10.28 4.76
CA SER A 10 -0.05 -11.16 3.82
C SER A 10 -0.71 -11.18 2.42
N MET A 11 -0.25 -12.05 1.51
CA MET A 11 -0.86 -12.17 0.16
C MET A 11 -2.39 -12.34 0.20
N GLY A 12 -2.90 -13.23 1.07
CA GLY A 12 -4.34 -13.45 1.22
C GLY A 12 -5.07 -12.17 1.65
N ASP A 13 -4.50 -11.42 2.58
CA ASP A 13 -5.07 -10.14 3.04
C ASP A 13 -5.17 -9.10 1.91
N VAL A 14 -4.18 -9.05 1.01
CA VAL A 14 -4.20 -8.15 -0.16
C VAL A 14 -5.34 -8.56 -1.10
N ILE A 15 -5.42 -9.84 -1.45
CA ILE A 15 -6.45 -10.37 -2.38
C ILE A 15 -7.85 -10.18 -1.79
N HIS A 16 -8.05 -10.49 -0.52
CA HIS A 16 -9.35 -10.36 0.14
C HIS A 16 -9.80 -8.91 0.34
N THR A 17 -8.92 -7.93 0.12
CA THR A 17 -9.28 -6.51 0.17
C THR A 17 -9.84 -6.01 -1.17
N PHE A 18 -9.61 -6.70 -2.30
CA PHE A 18 -10.08 -6.27 -3.63
C PHE A 18 -11.61 -6.10 -3.72
N PRO A 19 -12.44 -7.04 -3.21
CA PRO A 19 -13.89 -6.86 -3.25
C PRO A 19 -14.35 -5.58 -2.56
N ALA A 20 -13.72 -5.20 -1.44
CA ALA A 20 -14.05 -3.96 -0.73
C ALA A 20 -13.73 -2.70 -1.55
N VAL A 21 -12.63 -2.73 -2.32
CA VAL A 21 -12.28 -1.63 -3.24
C VAL A 21 -13.30 -1.52 -4.37
N GLU A 22 -13.72 -2.64 -4.94
CA GLU A 22 -14.71 -2.68 -6.00
C GLU A 22 -16.09 -2.22 -5.52
N ASP A 23 -16.52 -2.65 -4.33
CA ASP A 23 -17.77 -2.21 -3.71
C ASP A 23 -17.76 -0.70 -3.46
N ALA A 24 -16.65 -0.17 -2.93
CA ALA A 24 -16.50 1.26 -2.70
C ALA A 24 -16.52 2.05 -4.02
N ARG A 25 -15.87 1.56 -5.07
CA ARG A 25 -15.88 2.18 -6.40
C ARG A 25 -17.27 2.20 -7.03
N ARG A 26 -18.06 1.13 -6.86
CA ARG A 26 -19.45 1.03 -7.35
C ARG A 26 -20.37 2.05 -6.68
N ASN A 27 -20.21 2.24 -5.37
CA ASN A 27 -21.07 3.12 -4.59
C ASN A 27 -20.58 4.58 -4.57
N ARG A 28 -19.29 4.81 -4.82
CA ARG A 28 -18.65 6.13 -4.85
C ARG A 28 -17.63 6.23 -5.99
N PRO A 29 -18.09 6.51 -7.21
CA PRO A 29 -17.21 6.61 -8.39
C PRO A 29 -16.17 7.73 -8.30
N ASP A 30 -16.35 8.71 -7.41
CA ASP A 30 -15.44 9.84 -7.19
C ASP A 30 -14.26 9.51 -6.24
N VAL A 31 -14.21 8.28 -5.71
CA VAL A 31 -13.15 7.86 -4.79
C VAL A 31 -11.94 7.38 -5.57
N SER A 32 -10.78 7.93 -5.23
CA SER A 32 -9.47 7.44 -5.68
C SER A 32 -8.77 6.70 -4.55
N PHE A 33 -8.18 5.54 -4.86
CA PHE A 33 -7.46 4.73 -3.90
C PHE A 33 -5.96 4.76 -4.15
N ASP A 34 -5.21 5.07 -3.10
CA ASP A 34 -3.79 4.74 -3.00
C ASP A 34 -3.65 3.55 -2.05
N TRP A 35 -2.58 2.77 -2.17
CA TRP A 35 -2.37 1.58 -1.34
C TRP A 35 -0.95 1.50 -0.81
N CYS A 36 -0.81 1.40 0.51
CA CYS A 36 0.43 1.13 1.21
C CYS A 36 0.61 -0.38 1.47
N VAL A 37 1.56 -1.03 0.79
CA VAL A 37 1.74 -2.49 0.79
C VAL A 37 3.20 -2.90 0.97
N GLU A 38 3.48 -4.10 1.52
CA GLU A 38 4.85 -4.67 1.47
C GLU A 38 5.30 -4.82 0.01
N GLU A 39 6.58 -4.52 -0.24
CA GLU A 39 7.19 -4.56 -1.58
C GLU A 39 6.95 -5.90 -2.31
N ALA A 40 6.93 -7.01 -1.58
CA ALA A 40 6.71 -8.35 -2.11
C ALA A 40 5.31 -8.56 -2.71
N PHE A 41 4.32 -7.74 -2.33
CA PHE A 41 2.93 -7.86 -2.82
C PHE A 41 2.51 -6.68 -3.70
N ALA A 42 3.40 -5.74 -4.00
CA ALA A 42 3.10 -4.58 -4.86
C ALA A 42 2.59 -5.00 -6.25
N GLY A 43 3.16 -6.07 -6.82
CA GLY A 43 2.72 -6.63 -8.10
C GLY A 43 1.28 -7.16 -8.07
N ILE A 44 0.80 -7.66 -6.92
CA ILE A 44 -0.59 -8.11 -6.77
C ILE A 44 -1.52 -6.90 -6.76
N VAL A 45 -1.19 -5.88 -5.95
CA VAL A 45 -1.99 -4.63 -5.89
C VAL A 45 -2.12 -3.97 -7.26
N ALA A 46 -1.06 -4.01 -8.08
CA ALA A 46 -1.05 -3.47 -9.44
C ALA A 46 -2.06 -4.14 -10.40
N LEU A 47 -2.59 -5.32 -10.06
CA LEU A 47 -3.64 -5.99 -10.84
C LEU A 47 -5.01 -5.33 -10.68
N HIS A 48 -5.22 -4.49 -9.66
CA HIS A 48 -6.51 -3.88 -9.39
C HIS A 48 -6.59 -2.47 -10.02
N PRO A 49 -7.44 -2.23 -11.04
CA PRO A 49 -7.43 -1.00 -11.84
C PRO A 49 -7.88 0.25 -11.07
N ALA A 50 -8.55 0.08 -9.93
CA ALA A 50 -8.99 1.20 -9.10
C ALA A 50 -7.88 1.84 -8.24
N ILE A 51 -6.67 1.25 -8.23
CA ILE A 51 -5.55 1.74 -7.43
C ILE A 51 -4.72 2.70 -8.29
N ALA A 52 -4.67 3.96 -7.88
CA ALA A 52 -3.95 5.02 -8.58
C ALA A 52 -2.45 5.01 -8.24
N THR A 53 -2.11 4.90 -6.96
CA THR A 53 -0.72 4.92 -6.49
C THR A 53 -0.45 3.76 -5.54
N ILE A 54 0.70 3.10 -5.74
CA ILE A 54 1.18 2.05 -4.84
C ILE A 54 2.37 2.59 -4.06
N HIS A 55 2.24 2.65 -2.75
CA HIS A 55 3.31 2.99 -1.82
C HIS A 55 3.87 1.70 -1.24
N THR A 56 5.16 1.45 -1.46
CA THR A 56 5.81 0.25 -0.93
C THR A 56 6.41 0.51 0.45
N VAL A 57 6.28 -0.48 1.32
CA VAL A 57 6.97 -0.57 2.61
C VAL A 57 7.83 -1.83 2.61
N ALA A 58 8.83 -1.87 3.48
CA ALA A 58 9.64 -3.06 3.69
C ALA A 58 9.79 -3.38 5.17
N ILE A 59 8.68 -3.41 5.91
CA ILE A 59 8.67 -3.58 7.38
C ILE A 59 9.42 -4.85 7.77
N ARG A 60 9.25 -5.94 7.03
CA ARG A 60 10.00 -7.19 7.24
C ARG A 60 11.52 -6.98 7.22
N ARG A 61 12.03 -6.22 6.24
CA ARG A 61 13.46 -5.87 6.14
C ARG A 61 13.87 -4.88 7.22
N TRP A 62 13.07 -3.84 7.47
CA TRP A 62 13.39 -2.79 8.46
C TRP A 62 13.52 -3.35 9.87
N ARG A 63 12.75 -4.39 10.22
CA ARG A 63 12.84 -5.05 11.52
C ARG A 63 14.19 -5.73 11.79
N THR A 64 14.96 -6.09 10.76
CA THR A 64 16.29 -6.68 10.95
C THR A 64 17.36 -5.61 11.23
N SER A 65 17.11 -4.34 10.89
CA SER A 65 18.00 -3.21 11.17
C SER A 65 17.20 -1.91 11.38
N PRO A 66 16.51 -1.77 12.53
CA PRO A 66 15.61 -0.64 12.77
C PRO A 66 16.35 0.69 12.93
N HIS A 67 17.61 0.66 13.35
CA HIS A 67 18.48 1.83 13.46
C HIS A 67 19.40 2.02 12.25
N GLY A 68 19.21 1.22 11.20
CA GLY A 68 20.02 1.28 9.99
C GLY A 68 19.79 2.56 9.19
N PRO A 69 20.83 3.23 8.66
CA PRO A 69 20.68 4.41 7.81
C PRO A 69 19.84 4.18 6.55
N SER A 70 19.82 2.94 6.01
CA SER A 70 18.94 2.55 4.90
C SER A 70 17.47 2.56 5.31
N THR A 71 17.12 1.90 6.41
CA THR A 71 15.77 1.85 6.97
C THR A 71 15.21 3.26 7.18
N TRP A 72 15.97 4.16 7.81
CA TRP A 72 15.53 5.53 8.03
C TRP A 72 15.35 6.33 6.75
N ARG A 73 16.23 6.15 5.75
CA ARG A 73 16.07 6.80 4.43
C ARG A 73 14.81 6.32 3.71
N GLU A 74 14.55 5.01 3.71
CA GLU A 74 13.37 4.41 3.09
C GLU A 74 12.08 4.88 3.80
N ALA A 75 12.05 4.85 5.14
CA ALA A 75 10.93 5.35 5.93
C ALA A 75 10.69 6.85 5.71
N ALA A 76 11.75 7.66 5.62
CA ALA A 76 11.63 9.09 5.32
C ALA A 76 11.15 9.35 3.89
N ALA A 77 11.51 8.51 2.92
CA ALA A 77 10.99 8.58 1.55
C ALA A 77 9.49 8.24 1.52
N LEU A 78 9.07 7.15 2.17
CA LEU A 78 7.66 6.78 2.29
C LEU A 78 6.85 7.89 2.95
N ARG A 79 7.32 8.45 4.07
CA ARG A 79 6.64 9.56 4.75
C ARG A 79 6.49 10.80 3.87
N ARG A 80 7.46 11.09 3.00
CA ARG A 80 7.36 12.19 2.03
C ARG A 80 6.35 11.89 0.93
N ALA A 81 6.25 10.64 0.49
CA ALA A 81 5.29 10.23 -0.53
C ALA A 81 3.83 10.20 -0.03
N LEU A 82 3.61 10.08 1.29
CA LEU A 82 2.30 10.05 1.93
C LEU A 82 1.80 11.42 2.44
N ARG A 83 2.59 12.48 2.25
CA ARG A 83 2.22 13.86 2.59
C ARG A 83 1.65 14.57 1.37
#